data_AF-A0A7J5WWL3-F1
#
_entry.id   AF-A0A7J5WWL3-F1
#
_cell.length_a   1.000
_cell.length_b   1.000
_cell.length_c   1.000
_cell.angle_alpha   90.00
_cell.angle_beta   90.00
_cell.angle_gamma   90.00
#
_symmetry.space_group_name_H-M   'P 1'
#
loop_
_entity.id
_entity.type
_entity.pdbx_description
1 polymer ?
#
loop_
_entity_poly.entity_id
_entity_poly.type
_entity_poly.pdbx_seq_one_letter_code
_entity_poly.pdbx_strand_id
1 'polypeptide(L)'
;MSAELTTADQRRGGERAPLAMLSELRALAADHPHRARVETWNYLRQLGSRQDREALRLLFGEGDEPEGLDGKLEGQIVGKLFGIPEAALANPLMKIDPTWRGKSFDARAGTGLNRLSPIVSDRGGGHADHHRRPPRAALRRR
;
A
#
# COMPACT_ATOMS: atom_id res chain seq x y z
N MET A 1 15.03 43.20 3.80
CA MET A 1 15.51 42.10 4.65
C MET A 1 14.41 41.31 5.35
N SER A 2 13.10 41.57 5.14
CA SER A 2 12.02 40.92 5.91
C SER A 2 11.33 39.72 5.22
N ALA A 3 11.55 39.50 3.92
CA ALA A 3 10.93 38.39 3.19
C ALA A 3 11.64 37.04 3.42
N GLU A 4 12.96 37.04 3.61
CA GLU A 4 13.75 35.79 3.74
C GLU A 4 13.58 35.10 5.09
N LEU A 5 13.35 35.86 6.17
CA LEU A 5 13.16 35.32 7.52
C LEU A 5 11.83 34.57 7.66
N THR A 6 10.75 35.06 7.05
CA THR A 6 9.43 34.42 7.07
C THR A 6 9.44 33.07 6.36
N THR A 7 10.17 32.94 5.26
CA THR A 7 10.28 31.69 4.51
C THR A 7 11.09 30.64 5.27
N ALA A 8 12.15 31.04 5.98
CA ALA A 8 12.98 30.11 6.76
C ALA A 8 12.26 29.57 8.00
N ASP A 9 11.43 30.38 8.65
CA ASP A 9 10.68 29.98 9.84
C ASP A 9 9.47 29.09 9.46
N GLN A 10 8.79 29.40 8.35
CA GLN A 10 7.74 28.53 7.80
C GLN A 10 8.28 27.18 7.34
N ARG A 11 9.47 27.14 6.71
CA ARG A 11 10.13 25.87 6.35
C ARG A 11 10.49 25.05 7.59
N ARG A 12 11.09 25.68 8.60
CA ARG A 12 11.40 25.00 9.88
C ARG A 12 10.13 24.52 10.60
N GLY A 13 9.05 25.29 10.58
CA GLY A 13 7.76 24.88 11.13
C GLY A 13 7.16 23.68 10.37
N GLY A 14 7.28 23.69 9.04
CA GLY A 14 6.87 22.60 8.17
C GLY A 14 7.68 21.32 8.36
N GLU A 15 9.00 21.43 8.57
CA GLU A 15 9.90 20.29 8.84
C GLU A 15 9.71 19.70 10.24
N ARG A 16 9.42 20.54 11.23
CA ARG A 16 9.21 20.11 12.62
C ARG A 16 7.96 19.24 12.79
N ALA A 17 6.89 19.51 12.04
CA ALA A 17 5.63 18.79 12.23
C ALA A 17 5.73 17.28 11.89
N PRO A 18 6.30 16.84 10.76
CA PRO A 18 6.53 15.42 10.47
C PRO A 18 7.44 14.73 11.48
N LEU A 19 8.52 15.40 11.91
CA LEU A 19 9.47 14.85 12.88
C LEU A 19 8.87 14.73 14.29
N ALA A 20 8.03 15.69 14.69
CA ALA A 20 7.28 15.60 15.95
C ALA A 20 6.32 14.40 15.93
N MET A 21 5.57 14.23 14.84
CA MET A 21 4.69 13.06 14.65
C MET A 21 5.48 11.74 14.65
N LEU A 22 6.67 11.70 14.05
CA LEU A 22 7.54 10.53 14.11
C LEU A 22 7.96 10.20 15.54
N SER A 23 8.29 11.22 16.35
CA SER A 23 8.63 11.03 17.76
C SER A 23 7.45 10.45 18.55
N GLU A 24 6.23 10.94 18.31
CA GLU A 24 5.01 10.39 18.93
C GLU A 24 4.77 8.93 18.53
N LEU A 25 4.95 8.58 17.25
CA LEU A 25 4.81 7.22 16.76
C LEU A 25 5.88 6.27 17.33
N ARG A 26 7.12 6.74 17.49
CA ARG A 26 8.21 5.98 18.14
C ARG A 26 7.90 5.73 19.62
N ALA A 27 7.43 6.74 20.34
CA ALA A 27 6.99 6.58 21.73
C ALA A 27 5.81 5.58 21.82
N LEU A 28 4.83 5.69 20.92
CA LEU A 28 3.72 4.74 20.87
C LEU A 28 4.18 3.32 20.56
N ALA A 29 5.21 3.13 19.74
CA ALA A 29 5.73 1.82 19.38
C ALA A 29 6.40 1.10 20.55
N ALA A 30 7.00 1.85 21.49
CA ALA A 30 7.62 1.28 22.69
C ALA A 30 6.60 0.54 23.57
N ASP A 31 5.39 1.10 23.71
CA ASP A 31 4.36 0.56 24.59
C ASP A 31 3.27 -0.25 23.83
N HIS A 32 2.98 0.11 22.58
CA HIS A 32 1.85 -0.40 21.80
C HIS A 32 2.22 -0.64 20.32
N PRO A 33 3.13 -1.58 20.01
CA PRO A 33 3.72 -1.73 18.67
C PRO A 33 2.70 -2.02 17.56
N HIS A 34 1.66 -2.81 17.83
CA HIS A 34 0.62 -3.08 16.84
C HIS A 34 -0.17 -1.81 16.48
N ARG A 35 -0.52 -1.00 17.49
CA ARG A 35 -1.23 0.27 17.27
C ARG A 35 -0.34 1.26 16.52
N ALA A 36 0.92 1.39 16.94
CA ALA A 36 1.90 2.24 16.26
C ALA A 36 1.98 1.91 14.77
N ARG A 37 2.09 0.63 14.39
CA ARG A 37 2.10 0.21 12.98
C ARG A 37 0.87 0.70 12.22
N VAL A 38 -0.34 0.53 12.76
CA VAL A 38 -1.57 0.97 12.10
C VAL A 38 -1.59 2.50 11.92
N GLU A 39 -1.23 3.24 12.96
CA GLU A 39 -1.21 4.71 12.92
C GLU A 39 -0.15 5.24 11.96
N THR A 40 1.04 4.64 11.93
CA THR A 40 2.10 4.98 10.96
C THR A 40 1.60 4.80 9.53
N TRP A 41 0.97 3.66 9.21
CA TRP A 41 0.42 3.44 7.87
C TRP A 41 -0.69 4.44 7.50
N ASN A 42 -1.55 4.79 8.47
CA ASN A 42 -2.59 5.80 8.26
C ASN A 42 -1.99 7.18 7.98
N TYR A 43 -0.97 7.56 8.75
CA TYR A 43 -0.29 8.84 8.57
C TYR A 43 0.41 8.94 7.20
N LEU A 44 1.16 7.91 6.80
CA LEU A 44 1.79 7.85 5.48
C LEU A 44 0.75 7.94 4.35
N ARG A 45 -0.42 7.29 4.49
CA ARG A 45 -1.52 7.40 3.53
C ARG A 45 -2.06 8.83 3.40
N GLN A 46 -2.22 9.53 4.53
CA GLN A 46 -2.65 10.93 4.52
C GLN A 46 -1.62 11.82 3.82
N LEU A 47 -0.32 11.66 4.11
CA LEU A 47 0.76 12.37 3.41
C LEU A 47 0.73 12.12 1.90
N GLY A 48 0.55 10.85 1.50
CA GLY A 48 0.39 10.47 0.10
C GLY A 48 -0.80 11.15 -0.58
N SER A 49 -1.96 11.22 0.08
CA SER A 49 -3.15 11.88 -0.46
C SER A 49 -2.95 13.40 -0.68
N ARG A 50 -2.17 14.05 0.19
CA ARG A 50 -1.79 15.46 0.06
C ARG A 50 -0.64 15.69 -0.94
N GLN A 51 -0.03 14.61 -1.44
CA GLN A 51 1.21 14.64 -2.22
C GLN A 51 2.32 15.41 -1.49
N ASP A 52 2.39 15.25 -0.17
CA ASP A 52 3.31 15.94 0.72
C ASP A 52 4.72 15.32 0.62
N ARG A 53 5.37 15.53 -0.53
CA ARG A 53 6.66 14.91 -0.88
C ARG A 53 7.76 15.32 0.09
N GLU A 54 7.71 16.53 0.61
CA GLU A 54 8.72 17.04 1.53
C GLU A 54 8.61 16.34 2.88
N ALA A 55 7.41 16.23 3.45
CA ALA A 55 7.22 15.45 4.68
C ALA A 55 7.62 13.99 4.51
N LEU A 56 7.28 13.36 3.37
CA LEU A 56 7.70 11.98 3.07
C LEU A 56 9.22 11.85 2.96
N ARG A 57 9.89 12.82 2.33
CA ARG A 57 11.36 12.85 2.22
C ARG A 57 12.02 12.95 3.60
N LEU A 58 11.51 13.81 4.48
CA LEU A 58 12.00 13.96 5.84
C LEU A 58 11.85 12.66 6.63
N LEU A 59 10.66 12.06 6.62
CA LEU A 59 10.41 10.79 7.32
C LEU A 59 11.27 9.65 6.78
N PHE A 60 11.48 9.59 5.45
CA PHE A 60 12.37 8.60 4.84
C PHE A 60 13.82 8.78 5.29
N GLY A 61 14.29 10.02 5.41
CA GLY A 61 15.65 10.32 5.89
C GLY A 61 15.92 9.94 7.35
N GLU A 62 14.86 9.78 8.15
CA GLU A 62 14.95 9.32 9.55
C GLU A 62 14.89 7.79 9.70
N GLY A 63 14.73 7.06 8.59
CA GLY A 63 14.68 5.61 8.58
C GLY A 63 16.06 4.98 8.58
N ASP A 64 16.20 3.87 9.30
CA ASP A 64 17.39 3.02 9.25
C ASP A 64 17.29 1.99 8.11
N GLU A 65 18.43 1.42 7.73
CA GLU A 65 18.44 0.30 6.79
C GLU A 65 17.62 -0.87 7.36
N PRO A 66 16.61 -1.38 6.63
CA PRO A 66 15.77 -2.43 7.15
C PRO A 66 16.50 -3.78 7.16
N GLU A 67 16.54 -4.41 8.33
CA GLU A 67 17.09 -5.74 8.52
C GLU A 67 16.01 -6.83 8.35
N GLY A 68 16.45 -8.08 8.11
CA GLY A 68 15.54 -9.23 8.12
C GLY A 68 14.49 -9.23 7.01
N LEU A 69 14.85 -8.75 5.81
CA LEU A 69 13.93 -8.64 4.66
C LEU A 69 13.50 -9.99 4.05
N ASP A 70 14.07 -11.11 4.50
CA ASP A 70 13.82 -12.43 3.93
C ASP A 70 12.35 -12.86 4.09
N GLY A 71 11.79 -13.43 3.03
CA GLY A 71 10.39 -13.82 3.00
C GLY A 71 9.45 -12.71 2.55
N LYS A 72 8.20 -12.74 3.03
CA LYS A 72 7.07 -12.00 2.46
C LYS A 72 6.80 -10.71 3.23
N LEU A 73 6.91 -9.57 2.55
CA LEU A 73 6.59 -8.26 3.09
C LEU A 73 5.36 -7.65 2.41
N GLU A 74 4.61 -6.88 3.18
CA GLU A 74 3.50 -6.06 2.68
C GLU A 74 4.03 -4.67 2.32
N GLY A 75 3.50 -4.09 1.24
CA GLY A 75 3.92 -2.79 0.76
C GLY A 75 2.74 -1.88 0.51
N GLN A 76 2.98 -0.58 0.64
CA GLN A 76 2.03 0.46 0.26
C GLN A 76 2.73 1.42 -0.72
N ILE A 77 2.01 1.83 -1.76
CA ILE A 77 2.45 2.91 -2.64
C ILE A 77 1.89 4.21 -2.07
N VAL A 78 2.77 5.17 -1.81
CA VAL A 78 2.41 6.47 -1.21
C VAL A 78 2.67 7.58 -2.23
N GLY A 79 1.62 8.31 -2.60
CA GLY A 79 1.66 9.37 -3.62
C GLY A 79 1.33 8.89 -5.05
N LYS A 80 1.55 9.77 -6.04
CA LYS A 80 1.35 9.45 -7.46
C LYS A 80 2.64 8.90 -8.07
N LEU A 81 2.58 7.74 -8.70
CA LEU A 81 3.72 7.05 -9.33
C LEU A 81 4.35 7.83 -10.49
N PHE A 82 3.61 8.73 -11.14
CA PHE A 82 4.08 9.44 -12.32
C PHE A 82 3.57 10.89 -12.32
N GLY A 83 4.50 11.83 -12.49
CA GLY A 83 4.24 13.27 -12.56
C GLY A 83 4.11 13.82 -13.98
N ILE A 84 3.84 12.98 -14.98
CA ILE A 84 3.71 13.37 -16.39
C ILE A 84 2.24 13.30 -16.84
N PRO A 85 1.76 14.20 -17.72
CA PRO A 85 0.37 14.22 -18.21
C PRO A 85 -0.08 12.89 -18.82
N GLU A 86 0.82 12.22 -19.54
CA GLU A 86 0.62 10.91 -20.19
C GLU A 86 0.42 9.79 -19.17
N ALA A 87 0.82 10.02 -17.92
CA ALA A 87 0.48 9.12 -16.85
C ALA A 87 -0.99 9.20 -16.47
N ALA A 88 -1.80 10.15 -16.92
CA ALA A 88 -3.25 10.01 -16.81
C ALA A 88 -3.77 8.79 -17.61
N LEU A 89 -3.05 8.37 -18.66
CA LEU A 89 -3.32 7.17 -19.46
C LEU A 89 -2.53 5.94 -18.97
N ALA A 90 -1.31 6.13 -18.47
CA ALA A 90 -0.54 5.05 -17.85
C ALA A 90 -0.98 4.73 -16.42
N ASN A 91 -1.53 5.67 -15.64
CA ASN A 91 -2.00 5.42 -14.26
C ASN A 91 -3.23 4.49 -14.21
N PRO A 92 -4.11 4.40 -15.22
CA PRO A 92 -5.14 3.37 -15.30
C PRO A 92 -4.64 2.01 -15.81
N LEU A 93 -3.68 1.98 -16.73
CA LEU A 93 -3.04 0.72 -17.20
C LEU A 93 -2.04 0.15 -16.17
N MET A 94 -1.36 1.05 -15.47
CA MET A 94 -0.56 0.85 -14.26
C MET A 94 -1.33 1.28 -13.02
N LYS A 95 -2.68 1.22 -13.04
CA LYS A 95 -3.46 1.07 -11.81
C LYS A 95 -3.13 -0.34 -11.33
N ILE A 96 -1.92 -0.46 -10.83
CA ILE A 96 -1.42 -1.52 -9.99
C ILE A 96 -2.12 -1.29 -8.64
N ASP A 97 -3.44 -1.39 -8.67
CA ASP A 97 -4.37 -1.31 -7.55
C ASP A 97 -5.62 -2.03 -8.06
N PRO A 98 -5.72 -3.36 -7.85
CA PRO A 98 -5.79 -3.97 -6.51
C PRO A 98 -4.87 -5.18 -6.29
N THR A 99 -3.93 -5.45 -7.20
CA THR A 99 -3.13 -6.67 -7.13
C THR A 99 -1.84 -6.52 -6.35
N TRP A 100 -1.07 -5.44 -6.44
CA TRP A 100 0.19 -5.42 -5.70
C TRP A 100 -0.02 -5.37 -4.18
N ARG A 101 0.51 -6.38 -3.49
CA ARG A 101 0.45 -6.53 -2.03
C ARG A 101 1.77 -6.24 -1.34
N GLY A 102 2.88 -6.24 -2.10
CA GLY A 102 4.22 -6.07 -1.55
C GLY A 102 5.25 -6.88 -2.31
N LYS A 103 6.31 -7.29 -1.63
CA LYS A 103 7.43 -8.02 -2.21
C LYS A 103 7.77 -9.26 -1.39
N SER A 104 8.41 -10.23 -2.01
CA SER A 104 9.12 -11.28 -1.29
C SER A 104 10.59 -11.24 -1.65
N PHE A 105 11.46 -11.40 -0.66
CA PHE A 105 12.91 -11.44 -0.87
C PHE A 105 13.44 -12.83 -0.51
N ASP A 106 14.49 -13.23 -1.22
CA ASP A 106 15.35 -14.36 -0.89
C ASP A 106 16.77 -13.81 -0.74
N ALA A 107 17.22 -13.71 0.52
CA ALA A 107 18.52 -13.15 0.84
C ALA A 107 19.68 -14.03 0.32
N ARG A 108 19.50 -15.35 0.28
CA ARG A 108 20.53 -16.29 -0.18
C ARG A 108 20.71 -16.24 -1.69
N ALA A 109 19.61 -16.13 -2.43
CA ALA A 109 19.63 -16.01 -3.88
C ALA A 109 19.91 -14.57 -4.36
N GLY A 110 19.82 -13.57 -3.48
CA GLY A 110 19.95 -12.17 -3.84
C GLY A 110 18.82 -11.68 -4.75
N THR A 111 17.60 -12.22 -4.58
CA THR A 111 16.47 -11.93 -5.47
C THR A 111 15.27 -11.36 -4.72
N GLY A 112 14.40 -10.67 -5.46
CA GLY A 112 13.13 -10.15 -4.95
C GLY A 112 12.03 -10.18 -5.99
N LEU A 113 10.83 -10.63 -5.61
CA LEU A 113 9.67 -10.78 -6.48
C LEU A 113 8.50 -9.91 -6.01
N ASN A 114 7.72 -9.37 -6.95
CA ASN A 114 6.48 -8.67 -6.62
C ASN A 114 5.39 -9.68 -6.24
N ARG A 115 4.72 -9.42 -5.13
CA ARG A 115 3.55 -10.18 -4.70
C ARG A 115 2.29 -9.50 -5.21
N LEU A 116 1.55 -10.20 -6.06
CA LEU A 116 0.28 -9.75 -6.59
C LEU A 116 -0.90 -10.49 -5.93
N SER A 117 -2.09 -9.90 -5.90
CA SER A 117 -3.36 -10.53 -5.58
C SER A 117 -3.77 -11.34 -6.81
N PRO A 118 -4.41 -12.50 -6.61
CA PRO A 118 -4.90 -13.29 -7.72
C PRO A 118 -5.82 -12.44 -8.62
N ILE A 119 -5.54 -12.44 -9.92
CA ILE A 119 -6.48 -11.88 -10.89
C ILE A 119 -7.60 -12.90 -11.03
N VAL A 120 -8.80 -12.56 -10.56
CA VAL A 120 -10.01 -13.32 -10.92
C VAL A 120 -10.26 -13.02 -12.41
N SER A 121 -9.80 -13.92 -13.28
CA SER A 121 -10.34 -13.96 -14.63
C SER A 121 -11.74 -14.56 -14.52
N ASP A 122 -12.77 -13.76 -14.76
CA ASP A 122 -14.09 -14.29 -15.07
C ASP A 122 -13.97 -15.04 -16.41
N ARG A 123 -13.58 -16.32 -16.34
CA ARG A 123 -13.69 -17.23 -17.48
C ARG A 123 -15.09 -17.82 -17.44
N GLY A 124 -15.99 -17.17 -18.16
CA GLY A 124 -17.15 -17.78 -18.78
C GLY A 124 -18.10 -18.50 -17.81
N GLY A 125 -19.09 -17.76 -17.33
CA GLY A 125 -20.39 -18.34 -16.97
C GLY A 125 -21.02 -18.99 -18.21
N GLY A 126 -20.56 -20.20 -18.55
CA GLY A 126 -21.28 -21.12 -19.40
C GLY A 126 -22.61 -21.39 -18.72
N HIS A 127 -23.69 -20.89 -19.32
CA HIS A 127 -25.05 -21.33 -19.04
C HIS A 127 -25.11 -22.82 -19.40
N ALA A 128 -24.76 -23.68 -18.44
CA ALA A 128 -25.07 -25.09 -18.49
C ALA A 128 -26.58 -25.20 -18.27
N ASP A 129 -27.32 -25.12 -19.38
CA ASP A 129 -28.72 -25.49 -19.44
C ASP A 129 -28.83 -26.99 -19.11
N HIS A 130 -29.04 -27.28 -17.83
CA HIS A 130 -29.36 -28.61 -17.32
C HIS A 130 -30.86 -28.72 -17.06
N HIS A 131 -31.67 -28.46 -18.08
CA HIS A 131 -32.98 -29.08 -18.18
C HIS A 131 -32.87 -30.52 -18.72
N ARG A 132 -32.37 -31.44 -17.88
CA ARG A 132 -32.78 -32.85 -17.92
C ARG A 132 -33.15 -33.29 -16.51
N ARG A 133 -34.45 -33.21 -16.21
CA ARG A 133 -35.06 -33.93 -15.09
C ARG A 133 -34.91 -35.44 -15.35
N PRO A 134 -34.40 -36.25 -14.41
CA PRO A 134 -34.60 -37.69 -14.46
C PRO A 134 -36.06 -38.03 -14.09
N PRO A 135 -36.68 -39.06 -14.69
CA PRO A 135 -38.02 -39.49 -14.33
C PRO A 135 -38.06 -40.05 -12.90
N ARG A 136 -39.10 -39.68 -12.16
CA ARG A 136 -39.40 -40.19 -10.82
C ARG A 136 -39.58 -41.71 -10.86
N ALA A 137 -38.80 -42.43 -10.07
CA ALA A 137 -39.08 -43.81 -9.74
C ALA A 137 -40.42 -43.88 -8.99
N ALA A 138 -41.40 -44.57 -9.56
CA ALA A 138 -42.64 -44.90 -8.88
C ALA A 138 -42.34 -45.97 -7.82
N LEU A 139 -42.41 -45.57 -6.56
CA LEU A 139 -42.48 -46.47 -5.41
C LEU A 139 -43.72 -47.37 -5.58
N ARG A 140 -43.51 -48.65 -5.90
CA ARG A 140 -44.53 -49.68 -5.71
C ARG A 140 -44.79 -49.81 -4.20
N ARG A 141 -46.02 -49.54 -3.78
CA ARG A 141 -46.55 -50.02 -2.50
C ARG A 141 -47.57 -51.12 -2.79
N ARG A 142 -47.39 -52.20 -2.02
CA ARG A 142 -48.20 -53.43 -1.87
C ARG A 142 -47.91 -54.52 -2.87
#